data_AF-A0A2P5VM13-F1
#
_entry.id   AF-A0A2P5VM13-F1
#
_cell.length_a   1.000
_cell.length_b   1.000
_cell.length_c   1.000
_cell.angle_alpha   90.00
_cell.angle_beta   90.00
_cell.angle_gamma   90.00
#
_symmetry.space_group_name_H-M   'P 1'
#
loop_
_entity.id
_entity.type
_entity.pdbx_description
1 polymer ?
#
loop_
_entity_poly.entity_id
_entity_poly.type
_entity_poly.pdbx_seq_one_letter_code
_entity_poly.pdbx_strand_id
1 'polypeptide(L)'
;MNDNAHRAEDYVADLDGSLSFYFLYFTNLYRNRSILTMPKRDLNVADNNLKLDYVIRSMVTFVNVDSALDQLVALCESWGPFSTLLMVGHDWDDKAIWHQSMTLLAEEVMPYLN
;
A
#
# COMPACT_ATOMS: atom_id res chain seq x y z
N MET A 1 1.73 -19.99 -8.24
CA MET A 1 2.20 -18.59 -8.27
C MET A 1 1.09 -17.56 -8.50
N ASN A 2 -0.09 -17.91 -9.06
CA ASN A 2 -1.11 -16.92 -9.48
C ASN A 2 -2.28 -16.67 -8.49
N ASP A 3 -2.37 -17.42 -7.38
CA ASP A 3 -3.55 -17.40 -6.50
C ASP A 3 -3.47 -16.31 -5.41
N ASN A 4 -2.26 -16.05 -4.90
CA ASN A 4 -2.04 -15.06 -3.83
C ASN A 4 -2.15 -13.61 -4.31
N ALA A 5 -1.71 -13.34 -5.55
CA ALA A 5 -1.77 -11.99 -6.13
C ALA A 5 -3.22 -11.54 -6.36
N HIS A 6 -4.08 -12.45 -6.82
CA HIS A 6 -5.52 -12.17 -6.93
C HIS A 6 -6.12 -11.89 -5.55
N ARG A 7 -5.79 -12.70 -4.56
CA ARG A 7 -6.32 -12.53 -3.20
C ARG A 7 -5.88 -11.21 -2.53
N ALA A 8 -4.66 -10.76 -2.79
CA ALA A 8 -4.19 -9.46 -2.30
C ALA A 8 -4.85 -8.29 -3.05
N GLU A 9 -5.04 -8.38 -4.37
CA GLU A 9 -5.80 -7.37 -5.12
C GLU A 9 -7.26 -7.32 -4.66
N ASP A 10 -7.90 -8.47 -4.44
CA ASP A 10 -9.27 -8.56 -3.92
C ASP A 10 -9.38 -7.89 -2.53
N TYR A 11 -8.39 -8.10 -1.65
CA TYR A 11 -8.34 -7.46 -0.34
C TYR A 11 -8.20 -5.93 -0.44
N VAL A 12 -7.38 -5.43 -1.37
CA VAL A 12 -7.19 -3.99 -1.60
C VAL A 12 -8.43 -3.36 -2.29
N ALA A 13 -9.10 -4.11 -3.15
CA ALA A 13 -10.27 -3.67 -3.90
C ALA A 13 -11.58 -3.74 -3.10
N ASP A 14 -11.60 -4.44 -1.96
CA ASP A 14 -12.77 -4.53 -1.08
C ASP A 14 -13.09 -3.18 -0.42
N LEU A 15 -14.11 -2.50 -0.95
CA LEU A 15 -14.57 -1.20 -0.45
C LEU A 15 -15.28 -1.29 0.91
N ASP A 16 -15.68 -2.47 1.35
CA ASP A 16 -16.31 -2.73 2.64
C ASP A 16 -15.31 -3.26 3.69
N GLY A 17 -14.06 -3.52 3.29
CA GLY A 17 -12.98 -4.04 4.15
C GLY A 17 -12.36 -3.01 5.10
N SER A 18 -11.58 -3.48 6.08
CA SER A 18 -10.96 -2.59 7.08
C SER A 18 -9.99 -1.58 6.48
N LEU A 19 -9.25 -1.98 5.44
CA LEU A 19 -8.31 -1.10 4.74
C LEU A 19 -9.04 0.08 4.09
N SER A 20 -10.18 -0.18 3.45
CA SER A 20 -11.04 0.85 2.86
C SER A 20 -11.62 1.78 3.91
N PHE A 21 -12.07 1.23 5.05
CA PHE A 21 -12.50 2.04 6.20
C PHE A 21 -11.38 2.96 6.71
N TYR A 22 -10.17 2.43 6.89
CA TYR A 22 -8.98 3.18 7.31
C TYR A 22 -8.72 4.37 6.36
N PHE A 23 -8.63 4.13 5.06
CA PHE A 23 -8.36 5.19 4.09
C PHE A 23 -9.50 6.20 3.95
N LEU A 24 -10.75 5.77 4.08
CA LEU A 24 -11.90 6.67 4.11
C LEU A 24 -11.84 7.61 5.32
N TYR A 25 -11.57 7.06 6.51
CA TYR A 25 -11.43 7.83 7.74
C TYR A 25 -10.31 8.89 7.62
N PHE A 26 -9.12 8.47 7.18
CA PHE A 26 -7.99 9.39 7.03
C PHE A 26 -8.22 10.44 5.95
N THR A 27 -8.83 10.07 4.82
CA THR A 27 -9.18 11.03 3.75
C THR A 27 -10.13 12.12 4.26
N ASN A 28 -11.14 11.74 5.03
CA ASN A 28 -12.05 12.69 5.66
C ASN A 28 -11.34 13.57 6.69
N LEU A 29 -10.43 13.00 7.48
CA LEU A 29 -9.61 13.75 8.44
C LEU A 29 -8.72 14.78 7.71
N TYR A 30 -8.06 14.38 6.61
CA TYR A 30 -7.23 15.28 5.81
C TYR A 30 -8.05 16.40 5.17
N ARG A 31 -9.27 16.10 4.71
CA ARG A 31 -10.21 17.09 4.15
C ARG A 31 -10.59 18.14 5.19
N ASN A 32 -10.96 17.69 6.39
CA ASN A 32 -11.39 18.57 7.47
C ASN A 32 -10.26 19.43 8.05
N ARG A 33 -9.00 19.04 7.81
CA ARG A 33 -7.80 19.79 8.24
C ARG A 33 -7.14 20.60 7.12
N SER A 34 -7.74 20.65 5.93
CA SER A 34 -7.18 21.35 4.75
C SER A 34 -5.78 20.85 4.35
N ILE A 35 -5.50 19.56 4.53
CA ILE A 35 -4.22 18.89 4.18
C ILE A 35 -4.42 17.73 3.20
N LEU A 36 -5.41 17.86 2.31
CA LEU A 36 -5.79 16.84 1.32
C LEU A 36 -4.71 16.60 0.24
N THR A 37 -3.61 17.34 0.26
CA THR A 37 -2.42 17.11 -0.58
C THR A 37 -1.66 15.85 -0.16
N MET A 38 -1.75 15.44 1.11
CA MET A 38 -1.00 14.29 1.66
C MET A 38 -1.27 12.96 0.94
N PRO A 39 -2.52 12.54 0.67
CA PRO A 39 -2.79 11.28 -0.03
C PRO A 39 -2.64 11.36 -1.56
N LYS A 40 -2.22 12.50 -2.12
CA LYS A 40 -2.13 12.67 -3.58
C LYS A 40 -0.80 12.17 -4.11
N ARG A 41 -0.83 11.15 -4.97
CA ARG A 41 0.33 10.77 -5.80
C ARG A 41 0.67 11.85 -6.84
N ASP A 42 -0.35 12.43 -7.48
CA ASP A 42 -0.22 13.59 -8.37
C ASP A 42 -0.94 14.81 -7.76
N LEU A 43 -0.17 15.86 -7.48
CA LEU A 43 -0.67 17.10 -6.88
C LEU A 43 -1.64 17.87 -7.79
N ASN A 44 -1.67 17.57 -9.10
CA ASN A 44 -2.59 18.19 -10.06
C ASN A 44 -4.00 17.60 -10.00
N VAL A 45 -4.20 16.48 -9.30
CA VAL A 45 -5.53 15.90 -9.12
C VAL A 45 -6.38 16.82 -8.26
N ALA A 46 -7.53 17.24 -8.79
CA ALA A 46 -8.49 18.07 -8.08
C ALA A 46 -9.06 17.35 -6.84
N ASP A 47 -9.30 18.08 -5.76
CA ASP A 47 -9.78 17.53 -4.47
C ASP A 47 -11.10 16.75 -4.58
N ASN A 48 -11.95 17.13 -5.53
CA ASN A 48 -13.24 16.47 -5.80
C ASN A 48 -13.08 15.16 -6.58
N ASN A 49 -11.90 14.93 -7.19
CA ASN A 49 -11.59 13.72 -7.93
C ASN A 49 -10.86 12.68 -7.09
N LEU A 50 -10.55 12.99 -5.82
CA LEU A 50 -9.99 12.04 -4.86
C LEU A 50 -11.06 11.05 -4.39
N LYS A 51 -11.28 10.02 -5.20
CA LYS A 51 -12.10 8.85 -4.86
C LYS A 51 -11.31 7.90 -3.96
N LEU A 52 -12.01 7.12 -3.15
CA LEU A 52 -11.41 6.18 -2.20
C LEU A 52 -10.43 5.20 -2.87
N ASP A 53 -10.85 4.54 -3.96
CA ASP A 53 -10.00 3.62 -4.73
C ASP A 53 -8.69 4.29 -5.20
N TYR A 54 -8.76 5.53 -5.69
CA TYR A 54 -7.55 6.29 -6.07
C TYR A 54 -6.64 6.53 -4.87
N VAL A 55 -7.19 6.88 -3.71
CA VAL A 55 -6.40 7.12 -2.49
C VAL A 55 -5.71 5.83 -2.03
N ILE A 56 -6.45 4.72 -1.98
CA ILE A 56 -5.91 3.41 -1.60
C ILE A 56 -4.74 3.06 -2.54
N ARG A 57 -4.95 3.12 -3.86
CA ARG A 57 -3.93 2.81 -4.87
C ARG A 57 -2.75 3.79 -4.89
N SER A 58 -2.94 5.01 -4.39
CA SER A 58 -1.86 5.99 -4.26
C SER A 58 -0.97 5.72 -3.04
N MET A 59 -1.52 5.10 -2.00
CA MET A 59 -0.88 4.94 -0.69
C MET A 59 -0.41 3.50 -0.42
N VAL A 60 -1.03 2.51 -1.05
CA VAL A 60 -0.59 1.10 -1.01
C VAL A 60 0.51 0.91 -2.04
N THR A 61 1.69 0.49 -1.57
CA THR A 61 2.85 0.28 -2.44
C THR A 61 2.80 -1.08 -3.12
N PHE A 62 2.25 -2.12 -2.49
CA PHE A 62 2.42 -3.51 -2.95
C PHE A 62 1.10 -4.27 -3.01
N VAL A 63 0.93 -5.02 -4.09
CA VAL A 63 -0.20 -5.96 -4.26
C VAL A 63 0.30 -7.39 -4.49
N ASN A 64 1.54 -7.58 -4.96
CA ASN A 64 2.18 -8.89 -5.06
C ASN A 64 3.71 -8.77 -4.93
N VAL A 65 4.40 -9.91 -4.87
CA VAL A 65 5.86 -10.00 -4.64
C VAL A 65 6.66 -9.36 -5.77
N ASP A 66 6.39 -9.71 -7.03
CA ASP A 66 7.14 -9.20 -8.18
C ASP A 66 7.04 -7.66 -8.25
N SER A 67 5.82 -7.14 -8.13
CA SER A 67 5.56 -5.70 -8.07
C SER A 67 6.21 -5.03 -6.86
N ALA A 68 6.35 -5.73 -5.74
CA ALA A 68 7.02 -5.21 -4.57
C ALA A 68 8.53 -5.10 -4.74
N LEU A 69 9.14 -6.15 -5.29
CA LEU A 69 10.57 -6.15 -5.58
C LEU A 69 10.92 -5.06 -6.59
N ASP A 70 10.20 -4.98 -7.72
CA ASP A 70 10.45 -3.99 -8.77
C ASP A 70 10.37 -2.55 -8.23
N GLN A 71 9.35 -2.24 -7.43
CA GLN A 71 9.18 -0.91 -6.86
C GLN A 71 10.26 -0.58 -5.82
N LEU A 72 10.64 -1.53 -4.97
CA LEU A 72 11.68 -1.30 -3.96
C LEU A 72 13.06 -1.17 -4.60
N VAL A 73 13.36 -1.96 -5.63
CA VAL A 73 14.60 -1.82 -6.42
C VAL A 73 14.64 -0.45 -7.08
N ALA A 74 13.56 -0.01 -7.73
CA ALA A 74 13.49 1.31 -8.35
C ALA A 74 13.69 2.45 -7.33
N LEU A 75 13.18 2.30 -6.10
CA LEU A 75 13.43 3.26 -5.02
C LEU A 75 14.90 3.24 -4.57
N CYS A 76 15.50 2.05 -4.41
CA CYS A 76 16.91 1.91 -4.07
C CYS A 76 17.83 2.52 -5.14
N GLU A 77 17.51 2.35 -6.43
CA GLU A 77 18.24 2.97 -7.54
C GLU A 77 18.13 4.50 -7.50
N SER A 78 16.97 5.04 -7.11
CA SER A 78 16.74 6.48 -7.07
C SER A 78 17.33 7.15 -5.82
N TRP A 79 17.27 6.53 -4.66
CA TRP A 79 17.55 7.15 -3.35
C TRP A 79 18.73 6.53 -2.60
N GLY A 80 19.27 5.40 -3.09
CA GLY A 80 20.23 4.57 -2.37
C GLY A 80 19.53 3.48 -1.53
N PRO A 81 20.30 2.50 -1.01
CA PRO A 81 19.75 1.39 -0.25
C PRO A 81 19.09 1.83 1.06
N PHE A 82 18.03 1.12 1.46
CA PHE A 82 17.41 1.32 2.77
C PHE A 82 18.24 0.64 3.87
N SER A 83 18.48 1.35 4.98
CA SER A 83 19.02 0.69 6.20
C SER A 83 17.99 -0.23 6.85
N THR A 84 16.71 0.13 6.78
CA THR A 84 15.61 -0.64 7.37
C THR A 84 14.33 -0.35 6.59
N LEU A 85 13.68 -1.40 6.11
CA LEU A 85 12.34 -1.33 5.54
C LEU A 85 11.30 -1.61 6.63
N LEU A 86 10.44 -0.63 6.93
CA LEU A 86 9.35 -0.79 7.89
C LEU A 86 8.05 -1.09 7.16
N MET A 87 7.49 -2.27 7.40
CA MET A 87 6.14 -2.61 6.94
C MET A 87 5.10 -1.93 7.84
N VAL A 88 4.17 -1.20 7.23
CA VAL A 88 3.02 -0.63 7.96
C VAL A 88 2.05 -1.74 8.30
N GLY A 89 1.76 -1.92 9.59
CA GLY A 89 0.73 -2.83 10.06
C GLY A 89 -0.64 -2.16 10.09
N HIS A 90 -1.64 -2.83 9.53
CA HIS A 90 -3.05 -2.45 9.61
C HIS A 90 -3.81 -3.38 10.59
N ASP A 91 -5.14 -3.39 10.54
CA ASP A 91 -6.01 -3.94 11.59
C ASP A 91 -6.02 -5.48 11.74
N TRP A 92 -5.22 -6.22 10.95
CA TRP A 92 -5.13 -7.69 11.02
C TRP A 92 -6.48 -8.43 10.88
N ASP A 93 -7.43 -7.81 10.19
CA ASP A 93 -8.79 -8.31 9.96
C ASP A 93 -8.83 -9.65 9.20
N ASP A 94 -8.01 -9.80 8.14
CA ASP A 94 -7.63 -11.10 7.59
C ASP A 94 -6.22 -11.45 8.04
N LYS A 95 -6.13 -12.05 9.24
CA LYS A 95 -4.85 -12.47 9.82
C LYS A 95 -4.01 -13.36 8.89
N ALA A 96 -4.65 -14.17 8.04
CA ALA A 96 -3.93 -15.07 7.14
C ALA A 96 -3.25 -14.28 6.02
N ILE A 97 -3.94 -13.31 5.42
CA ILE A 97 -3.35 -12.40 4.40
C ILE A 97 -2.21 -11.60 5.01
N TRP A 98 -2.40 -11.01 6.19
CA TRP A 98 -1.36 -10.18 6.82
C TRP A 98 -0.12 -10.98 7.20
N HIS A 99 -0.29 -12.19 7.77
CA HIS A 99 0.84 -13.08 8.05
C HIS A 99 1.56 -13.49 6.77
N GLN A 100 0.80 -13.84 5.73
CA GLN A 100 1.38 -14.20 4.44
C GLN A 100 2.15 -13.03 3.81
N SER A 101 1.61 -11.81 3.86
CA SER A 101 2.29 -10.60 3.37
C SER A 101 3.61 -10.37 4.10
N MET A 102 3.65 -10.55 5.43
CA MET A 102 4.89 -10.43 6.20
C MET A 102 5.91 -11.51 5.83
N THR A 103 5.46 -12.76 5.69
CA THR A 103 6.33 -13.89 5.27
C THR A 103 6.93 -13.62 3.90
N LEU A 104 6.11 -13.25 2.92
CA LEU A 104 6.57 -12.96 1.55
C LEU A 104 7.54 -11.76 1.51
N LEU A 105 7.26 -10.69 2.26
CA LEU A 105 8.19 -9.57 2.35
C LEU A 105 9.55 -10.03 2.92
N ALA A 106 9.55 -10.80 4.01
CA ALA A 106 10.76 -11.25 4.67
C ALA A 106 11.57 -12.28 3.88
N GLU A 107 10.90 -13.24 3.23
CA GLU A 107 11.55 -14.40 2.61
C GLU A 107 11.78 -14.23 1.11
N GLU A 108 10.93 -13.48 0.41
CA GLU A 108 10.97 -13.37 -1.07
C GLU A 108 11.41 -11.99 -1.56
N VAL A 109 11.31 -10.93 -0.73
CA VAL A 109 11.68 -9.57 -1.14
C VAL A 109 12.98 -9.11 -0.49
N MET A 110 13.08 -9.18 0.83
CA MET A 110 14.26 -8.70 1.57
C MET A 110 15.61 -9.30 1.11
N PRO A 111 15.72 -10.59 0.69
CA PRO A 111 17.00 -11.12 0.21
C PRO A 111 17.58 -10.44 -1.02
N TYR A 112 16.75 -9.76 -1.82
CA TYR A 112 17.18 -9.04 -3.02
C TYR A 112 17.51 -7.56 -2.75
N LEU A 113 17.16 -7.04 -1.58
CA LEU A 113 17.36 -5.64 -1.19
C LEU A 113 18.55 -5.45 -0.23
N ASN A 114 19.15 -6.54 0.25
CA ASN A 114 20.25 -6.57 1.20
C ASN A 114 21.61 -6.84 0.54
#